data_AF-A0A8H4R5C1-F1
#
_entry.id   AF-A0A8H4R5C1-F1
#
_cell.length_a   1.000
_cell.length_b   1.000
_cell.length_c   1.000
_cell.angle_alpha   90.00
_cell.angle_beta   90.00
_cell.angle_gamma   90.00
#
_symmetry.space_group_name_H-M   'P 1'
#
loop_
_entity.id
_entity.type
_entity.pdbx_description
1 polymer ?
#
loop_
_entity_poly.entity_id
_entity_poly.type
_entity_poly.pdbx_seq_one_letter_code
_entity_poly.pdbx_strand_id
1 'polypeptide(L)'
;MFSSLRLAALASISVSLLFASTALGLVIPERRAQLCNGHAELCDRKYGNVTFLGSHDSFAFSGNPFALARTQEVDLKAQLTMGVRMLQAQSHMNGNELHFCHTYSHLLIFSQSLFDGGTVEAYLKKVKHFLDRHPNEVLTLVLTNPENLSVTKVWEPIFNKTGIADMAYVPPQPIMARDDWPTLGEMIESNKRVVIFLDKAADNPVDRVEYVLPQFQMMWEDVFDPQDAHFPCKVDRTSAPLAPNQQLSLINHNLNANIFPIGRGILIPDRLNSPRTNSISSILSHSDHCSRYVEDKYPNFVLLDYVNVGQAVDAVNRLNGFAI
;
A
#
# COMPACT_ATOMS: atom_id res chain seq x y z
N MET A 1 -85.57 -68.91 22.83
CA MET A 1 -84.95 -69.73 23.87
C MET A 1 -83.43 -69.59 23.74
N PHE A 2 -82.79 -69.09 24.80
CA PHE A 2 -81.34 -69.14 25.15
C PHE A 2 -80.32 -68.64 24.09
N SER A 3 -79.74 -67.44 24.26
CA SER A 3 -78.58 -67.08 25.11
C SER A 3 -77.27 -67.74 24.71
N SER A 4 -76.33 -66.95 24.17
CA SER A 4 -74.89 -67.25 24.20
C SER A 4 -74.05 -66.00 23.90
N LEU A 5 -73.16 -65.69 24.87
CA LEU A 5 -72.06 -64.72 24.87
C LEU A 5 -71.28 -64.68 23.55
N ARG A 6 -70.65 -63.53 23.20
CA ARG A 6 -69.19 -63.43 22.91
C ARG A 6 -68.62 -61.99 23.05
N LEU A 7 -67.54 -61.94 23.84
CA LEU A 7 -66.37 -61.04 23.92
C LEU A 7 -66.43 -59.62 23.34
N ALA A 8 -66.24 -58.63 24.23
CA ALA A 8 -65.76 -57.30 23.88
C ALA A 8 -64.22 -57.34 23.68
N ALA A 9 -63.76 -56.88 22.52
CA ALA A 9 -62.35 -56.65 22.24
C ALA A 9 -61.94 -55.25 22.72
N LEU A 10 -60.99 -55.18 23.66
CA LEU A 10 -60.34 -53.94 24.08
C LEU A 10 -59.33 -53.53 23.01
N ALA A 11 -59.57 -52.39 22.35
CA ALA A 11 -58.60 -51.75 21.47
C ALA A 11 -57.69 -50.84 22.32
N SER A 12 -56.43 -51.22 22.49
CA SER A 12 -55.39 -50.36 23.09
C SER A 12 -54.85 -49.41 22.02
N ILE A 13 -55.15 -48.12 22.14
CA ILE A 13 -54.57 -47.06 21.30
C ILE A 13 -53.28 -46.59 21.99
N SER A 14 -52.13 -46.95 21.43
CA SER A 14 -50.83 -46.44 21.84
C SER A 14 -50.61 -45.05 21.22
N VAL A 15 -50.65 -44.00 22.03
CA VAL A 15 -50.29 -42.64 21.61
C VAL A 15 -48.77 -42.49 21.71
N SER A 16 -48.09 -42.55 20.58
CA SER A 16 -46.65 -42.24 20.50
C SER A 16 -46.45 -40.73 20.41
N LEU A 17 -46.02 -40.10 21.51
CA LEU A 17 -45.61 -38.70 21.55
C LEU A 17 -44.22 -38.55 20.90
N LEU A 18 -44.19 -38.04 19.66
CA LEU A 18 -42.97 -37.60 18.99
C LEU A 18 -42.55 -36.24 19.55
N PHE A 19 -41.53 -36.21 20.41
CA PHE A 19 -40.85 -34.98 20.78
C PHE A 19 -39.94 -34.56 19.63
N ALA A 20 -40.34 -33.53 18.87
CA ALA A 20 -39.47 -32.87 17.90
C ALA A 20 -38.53 -31.93 18.65
N SER A 21 -37.28 -32.36 18.87
CA SER A 21 -36.22 -31.51 19.40
C SER A 21 -35.77 -30.52 18.32
N THR A 22 -36.24 -29.27 18.39
CA THR A 22 -35.67 -28.16 17.61
C THR A 22 -34.35 -27.75 18.23
N ALA A 23 -33.25 -28.36 17.80
CA ALA A 23 -31.92 -27.85 18.08
C ALA A 23 -31.72 -26.55 17.26
N LEU A 24 -31.80 -25.39 17.91
CA LEU A 24 -31.26 -24.17 17.34
C LEU A 24 -29.73 -24.34 17.27
N GLY A 25 -29.23 -24.68 16.09
CA GLY A 25 -27.80 -24.60 15.81
C GLY A 25 -27.38 -23.14 15.91
N LEU A 26 -26.60 -22.80 16.94
CA LEU A 26 -25.78 -21.59 16.94
C LEU A 26 -24.82 -21.72 15.77
N VAL A 27 -25.11 -21.02 14.68
CA VAL A 27 -24.13 -20.79 13.61
C VAL A 27 -23.11 -19.84 14.23
N ILE A 28 -22.04 -20.39 14.81
CA ILE A 28 -20.84 -19.61 15.07
C ILE A 28 -20.36 -19.21 13.67
N PRO A 29 -20.32 -17.92 13.32
CA PRO A 29 -19.71 -17.54 12.06
C PRO A 29 -18.26 -18.00 12.15
N GLU A 30 -17.88 -18.99 11.33
CA GLU A 30 -16.47 -19.21 11.06
C GLU A 30 -15.96 -17.87 10.53
N ARG A 31 -15.15 -17.16 11.34
CA ARG A 31 -14.24 -16.16 10.79
C ARG A 31 -13.41 -16.95 9.78
N ARG A 32 -13.77 -16.85 8.50
CA ARG A 32 -12.88 -17.25 7.39
C ARG A 32 -11.52 -16.75 7.80
N ALA A 33 -10.50 -17.61 7.87
CA ALA A 33 -9.16 -17.20 8.28
C ALA A 33 -8.81 -15.93 7.50
N GLN A 34 -8.88 -14.79 8.18
CA GLN A 34 -8.81 -13.49 7.53
C GLN A 34 -7.34 -13.34 7.20
N LEU A 35 -7.04 -13.30 5.91
CA LEU A 35 -5.72 -12.94 5.42
C LEU A 35 -5.73 -11.44 5.24
N CYS A 36 -4.77 -10.74 5.83
CA CYS A 36 -4.58 -9.30 5.65
C CYS A 36 -3.36 -9.13 4.76
N ASN A 37 -3.53 -8.51 3.59
CA ASN A 37 -2.49 -8.48 2.56
C ASN A 37 -1.89 -9.86 2.23
N GLY A 38 -2.71 -10.91 2.25
CA GLY A 38 -2.31 -12.29 1.92
C GLY A 38 -1.75 -13.12 3.08
N HIS A 39 -1.54 -12.55 4.27
CA HIS A 39 -0.95 -13.25 5.43
C HIS A 39 -1.84 -13.12 6.68
N ALA A 40 -1.97 -14.19 7.47
CA ALA A 40 -2.81 -14.18 8.68
C ALA A 40 -2.11 -13.39 9.81
N GLU A 41 -0.79 -13.53 9.90
CA GLU A 41 0.10 -12.89 10.89
C GLU A 41 0.07 -11.36 10.80
N LEU A 42 -0.37 -10.83 9.66
CA LEU A 42 -0.51 -9.39 9.44
C LEU A 42 -1.79 -8.82 10.04
N CYS A 43 -2.82 -9.63 10.27
CA CYS A 43 -4.10 -9.09 10.73
C CYS A 43 -4.03 -8.48 12.14
N ASP A 44 -3.27 -9.09 13.05
CA ASP A 44 -3.08 -8.57 14.41
C ASP A 44 -1.88 -7.60 14.50
N ARG A 45 -1.19 -7.33 13.38
CA ARG A 45 -0.01 -6.47 13.34
C ARG A 45 -0.42 -5.02 13.08
N LYS A 46 0.11 -4.09 13.88
CA LYS A 46 -0.02 -2.64 13.64
C LYS A 46 0.55 -2.27 12.29
N TYR A 47 -0.12 -1.39 11.54
CA TYR A 47 0.33 -0.91 10.23
C TYR A 47 1.75 -0.32 10.27
N GLY A 48 2.09 0.45 11.32
CA GLY A 48 3.44 0.98 11.49
C GLY A 48 4.51 -0.08 11.84
N ASN A 49 4.13 -1.34 12.01
CA ASN A 49 5.06 -2.46 12.20
C ASN A 49 5.04 -3.47 11.03
N VAL A 50 4.50 -3.08 9.87
CA VAL A 50 4.54 -3.89 8.64
C VAL A 50 5.53 -3.29 7.65
N THR A 51 6.29 -4.15 6.98
CA THR A 51 7.06 -3.78 5.78
C THR A 51 6.25 -4.10 4.54
N PHE A 52 6.03 -3.11 3.68
CA PHE A 52 5.29 -3.23 2.44
C PHE A 52 6.23 -3.12 1.24
N LEU A 53 5.96 -3.93 0.21
CA LEU A 53 6.57 -3.74 -1.10
C LEU A 53 5.98 -2.49 -1.77
N GLY A 54 6.86 -1.55 -2.11
CA GLY A 54 6.54 -0.30 -2.78
C GLY A 54 6.95 -0.29 -4.26
N SER A 55 6.13 0.35 -5.10
CA SER A 55 6.46 0.59 -6.51
C SER A 55 6.74 2.07 -6.76
N HIS A 56 7.97 2.37 -7.20
CA HIS A 56 8.42 3.70 -7.59
C HIS A 56 7.78 4.13 -8.90
N ASP A 57 7.17 5.33 -8.90
CA ASP A 57 6.38 5.86 -10.02
C ASP A 57 5.57 4.78 -10.75
N SER A 58 4.77 4.07 -9.98
CA SER A 58 4.00 2.88 -10.39
C SER A 58 3.17 3.03 -11.68
N PHE A 59 2.87 4.26 -12.11
CA PHE A 59 2.20 4.56 -13.39
C PHE A 59 3.14 4.47 -14.61
N ALA A 60 4.46 4.64 -14.43
CA ALA A 60 5.46 4.74 -15.49
C ALA A 60 5.92 3.34 -15.96
N PHE A 61 4.95 2.52 -16.36
CA PHE A 61 5.21 1.17 -16.86
C PHE A 61 5.32 1.14 -18.38
N SER A 62 6.31 0.44 -18.92
CA SER A 62 6.42 0.20 -20.35
C SER A 62 7.17 -1.09 -20.66
N GLY A 63 6.67 -1.85 -21.62
CA GLY A 63 7.39 -2.98 -22.21
C GLY A 63 8.45 -2.54 -23.23
N ASN A 64 8.48 -1.26 -23.62
CA ASN A 64 9.48 -0.74 -24.56
C ASN A 64 10.80 -0.45 -23.82
N PRO A 65 11.90 -1.18 -24.09
CA PRO A 65 13.18 -0.94 -23.41
C PRO A 65 13.77 0.44 -23.71
N PHE A 66 13.35 1.09 -24.80
CA PHE A 66 13.78 2.44 -25.18
C PHE A 66 13.00 3.57 -24.48
N ALA A 67 11.96 3.26 -23.71
CA ALA A 67 11.31 4.24 -22.84
C ALA A 67 12.18 4.46 -21.59
N LEU A 68 13.15 5.37 -21.69
CA LEU A 68 14.21 5.55 -20.67
C LEU A 68 13.70 6.03 -19.30
N ALA A 69 12.54 6.66 -19.25
CA ALA A 69 11.90 7.14 -18.01
C ALA A 69 10.93 6.11 -17.38
N ARG A 70 10.91 4.86 -17.87
CA ARG A 70 10.07 3.82 -17.28
C ARG A 70 10.70 3.33 -15.97
N THR A 71 9.90 3.25 -14.93
CA THR A 71 10.28 2.65 -13.64
C THR A 71 9.75 1.23 -13.52
N GLN A 72 8.74 0.84 -14.31
CA GLN A 72 8.12 -0.48 -14.25
C GLN A 72 8.05 -1.16 -15.64
N GLU A 73 7.99 -2.49 -15.67
CA GLU A 73 7.76 -3.28 -16.91
C GLU A 73 6.35 -3.83 -17.03
N VAL A 74 5.61 -3.82 -15.92
CA VAL A 74 4.27 -4.41 -15.82
C VAL A 74 3.27 -3.37 -15.34
N ASP A 75 2.03 -3.50 -15.79
CA ASP A 75 0.97 -2.57 -15.46
C ASP A 75 0.60 -2.59 -13.96
N LEU A 76 -0.14 -1.57 -13.53
CA LEU A 76 -0.59 -1.43 -12.15
C LEU A 76 -1.31 -2.68 -11.62
N LYS A 77 -2.11 -3.36 -12.46
CA LYS A 77 -2.84 -4.56 -12.03
C LYS A 77 -1.87 -5.68 -11.71
N ALA A 78 -0.87 -5.90 -12.56
CA ALA A 78 0.17 -6.89 -12.31
C ALA A 78 0.99 -6.54 -11.06
N GLN A 79 1.39 -5.28 -10.87
CA GLN A 79 2.08 -4.81 -9.66
C GLN A 79 1.30 -5.18 -8.39
N LEU A 80 0.01 -4.82 -8.33
CA LEU A 80 -0.88 -5.13 -7.21
C LEU A 80 -1.07 -6.64 -7.02
N THR A 81 -1.17 -7.41 -8.11
CA THR A 81 -1.33 -8.87 -8.05
C THR A 81 -0.09 -9.56 -7.46
N MET A 82 1.10 -9.01 -7.68
CA MET A 82 2.36 -9.54 -7.13
C MET A 82 2.58 -9.21 -5.65
N GLY A 83 1.70 -8.42 -5.03
CA GLY A 83 1.81 -8.07 -3.61
C GLY A 83 2.35 -6.66 -3.33
N VAL A 84 2.50 -5.80 -4.35
CA VAL A 84 2.77 -4.37 -4.13
C VAL A 84 1.61 -3.77 -3.32
N ARG A 85 1.92 -3.14 -2.20
CA ARG A 85 0.93 -2.52 -1.30
C ARG A 85 1.27 -1.08 -0.92
N MET A 86 2.34 -0.52 -1.49
CA MET A 86 2.55 0.92 -1.54
C MET A 86 2.80 1.37 -2.97
N LEU A 87 2.08 2.40 -3.41
CA LEU A 87 2.21 2.98 -4.74
C LEU A 87 2.72 4.40 -4.58
N GLN A 88 3.92 4.66 -5.12
CA GLN A 88 4.41 6.02 -5.25
C GLN A 88 4.04 6.55 -6.63
N ALA A 89 3.66 7.83 -6.72
CA ALA A 89 3.43 8.51 -8.00
C ALA A 89 3.67 10.02 -7.92
N GLN A 90 4.40 10.54 -8.90
CA GLN A 90 4.61 11.98 -9.07
C GLN A 90 3.52 12.65 -9.91
N SER A 91 2.91 13.74 -9.41
CA SER A 91 1.88 14.49 -10.14
C SER A 91 2.34 15.83 -10.68
N HIS A 92 1.80 16.22 -11.84
CA HIS A 92 1.99 17.54 -12.46
C HIS A 92 0.70 17.98 -13.16
N MET A 93 0.43 19.29 -13.18
CA MET A 93 -0.69 19.82 -13.96
C MET A 93 -0.41 19.73 -15.47
N ASN A 94 -1.33 19.12 -16.22
CA ASN A 94 -1.36 19.13 -17.68
C ASN A 94 -2.63 19.86 -18.14
N GLY A 95 -2.49 21.13 -18.49
CA GLY A 95 -3.63 22.01 -18.73
C GLY A 95 -4.46 22.18 -17.45
N ASN A 96 -5.71 21.69 -17.47
CA ASN A 96 -6.65 21.79 -16.35
C ASN A 96 -6.82 20.48 -15.58
N GLU A 97 -6.10 19.43 -15.94
CA GLU A 97 -6.19 18.12 -15.28
C GLU A 97 -4.87 17.78 -14.59
N LEU A 98 -4.96 17.15 -13.43
CA LEU A 98 -3.80 16.62 -12.73
C LEU A 98 -3.42 15.27 -13.33
N HIS A 99 -2.19 15.14 -13.79
CA HIS A 99 -1.64 13.91 -14.37
C HIS A 99 -0.56 13.32 -13.47
N PHE A 100 -0.34 12.01 -13.58
CA PHE A 100 0.88 11.40 -13.08
C PHE A 100 1.95 11.39 -14.16
N CYS A 101 3.08 12.01 -13.86
CA CYS A 101 4.11 12.34 -14.82
C CYS A 101 5.50 12.09 -14.23
N HIS A 102 6.33 11.31 -14.92
CA HIS A 102 7.72 11.07 -14.53
C HIS A 102 8.60 12.12 -15.21
N THR A 103 9.29 12.93 -14.41
CA THR A 103 10.16 14.01 -14.90
C THR A 103 11.63 13.69 -14.64
N TYR A 104 12.55 14.29 -15.41
CA TYR A 104 13.95 14.35 -14.96
C TYR A 104 14.02 15.40 -13.85
N SER A 105 14.56 15.02 -12.68
CA SER A 105 14.68 15.84 -11.48
C SER A 105 15.48 17.16 -11.68
N HIS A 106 16.11 17.39 -12.84
CA HIS A 106 17.09 18.48 -13.05
C HIS A 106 17.03 19.26 -14.36
N LEU A 107 16.19 18.91 -15.33
CA LEU A 107 16.13 19.64 -16.61
C LEU A 107 15.02 20.68 -16.60
N LEU A 108 15.35 21.88 -16.11
CA LEU A 108 14.52 23.10 -16.21
C LEU A 108 14.13 23.48 -17.66
N ILE A 109 14.72 22.83 -18.66
CA ILE A 109 14.57 23.12 -20.09
C ILE A 109 13.57 22.16 -20.77
N PHE A 110 13.20 21.06 -20.11
CA PHE A 110 12.19 20.13 -20.60
C PHE A 110 11.05 20.07 -19.58
N SER A 111 10.15 21.06 -19.65
CA SER A 111 8.86 21.02 -18.95
C SER A 111 7.88 20.00 -19.55
N GLN A 112 8.36 19.09 -20.41
CA GLN A 112 7.59 17.97 -20.91
C GLN A 112 7.97 16.73 -20.11
N SER A 113 6.99 16.23 -19.36
CA SER A 113 7.01 14.90 -18.75
C SER A 113 7.51 13.87 -19.76
N LEU A 114 8.55 13.12 -19.41
CA LEU A 114 9.11 12.08 -20.29
C LEU A 114 8.17 10.89 -20.39
N PHE A 115 7.34 10.73 -19.36
CA PHE A 115 6.35 9.71 -19.26
C PHE A 115 5.09 10.31 -18.64
N ASP A 116 3.99 10.35 -19.39
CA ASP A 116 2.66 10.72 -18.90
C ASP A 116 1.85 9.43 -18.71
N GLY A 117 1.53 9.10 -17.45
CA GLY A 117 0.71 7.95 -17.06
C GLY A 117 -0.80 8.16 -17.21
N GLY A 118 -1.21 9.34 -17.66
CA GLY A 118 -2.58 9.81 -17.71
C GLY A 118 -3.02 10.53 -16.44
N THR A 119 -4.31 10.85 -16.38
CA THR A 119 -4.88 11.60 -15.26
C THR A 119 -4.79 10.81 -13.95
N VAL A 120 -4.57 11.54 -12.85
CA VAL A 120 -4.62 10.99 -11.48
C VAL A 120 -5.97 10.32 -11.22
N GLU A 121 -7.06 10.90 -11.70
CA GLU A 121 -8.40 10.31 -11.58
C GLU A 121 -8.49 8.92 -12.24
N ALA A 122 -7.98 8.77 -13.48
CA ALA A 122 -8.04 7.50 -14.19
C ALA A 122 -7.17 6.44 -13.51
N TYR A 123 -6.01 6.82 -12.98
CA TYR A 123 -5.15 5.93 -12.21
C TYR A 123 -5.84 5.48 -10.91
N LEU A 124 -6.38 6.41 -10.12
CA LEU A 124 -7.05 6.10 -8.85
C LEU A 124 -8.31 5.27 -9.03
N LYS A 125 -9.03 5.41 -10.15
CA LYS A 125 -10.14 4.50 -10.51
C LYS A 125 -9.69 3.05 -10.68
N LYS A 126 -8.49 2.81 -11.23
CA LYS A 126 -7.92 1.44 -11.32
C LYS A 126 -7.57 0.90 -9.94
N VAL A 127 -7.00 1.74 -9.07
CA VAL A 127 -6.72 1.40 -7.66
C VAL A 127 -8.01 1.03 -6.93
N LYS A 128 -9.03 1.88 -7.01
CA LYS A 128 -10.35 1.63 -6.40
C LYS A 128 -10.96 0.32 -6.89
N HIS A 129 -10.92 0.07 -8.20
CA HIS A 129 -11.42 -1.17 -8.78
C HIS A 129 -10.72 -2.42 -8.21
N PHE A 130 -9.40 -2.36 -8.02
CA PHE A 130 -8.67 -3.42 -7.35
C PHE A 130 -9.15 -3.59 -5.91
N LEU A 131 -9.18 -2.53 -5.12
CA LEU A 131 -9.60 -2.60 -3.72
C LEU A 131 -11.02 -3.15 -3.57
N ASP A 132 -11.97 -2.73 -4.41
CA ASP A 132 -13.35 -3.26 -4.40
C ASP A 132 -13.43 -4.78 -4.57
N ARG A 133 -12.51 -5.35 -5.34
CA ARG A 133 -12.44 -6.80 -5.61
C ARG A 133 -11.61 -7.56 -4.59
N HIS A 134 -10.82 -6.84 -3.79
CA HIS A 134 -9.89 -7.40 -2.83
C HIS A 134 -10.11 -6.73 -1.46
N PRO A 135 -11.17 -7.12 -0.72
CA PRO A 135 -11.61 -6.42 0.49
C PRO A 135 -10.63 -6.50 1.66
N ASN A 136 -9.73 -7.49 1.66
CA ASN A 136 -8.76 -7.69 2.74
C ASN A 136 -7.39 -7.05 2.46
N GLU A 137 -7.36 -6.06 1.57
CA GLU A 137 -6.13 -5.36 1.20
C GLU A 137 -6.11 -3.98 1.82
N VAL A 138 -5.00 -3.67 2.50
CA VAL A 138 -4.60 -2.33 2.96
C VAL A 138 -3.53 -1.82 2.01
N LEU A 139 -3.75 -0.61 1.47
CA LEU A 139 -2.91 0.00 0.45
C LEU A 139 -2.47 1.40 0.86
N THR A 140 -1.22 1.74 0.58
CA THR A 140 -0.66 3.07 0.82
C THR A 140 -0.40 3.79 -0.50
N LEU A 141 -0.82 5.05 -0.58
CA LEU A 141 -0.48 5.96 -1.67
C LEU A 141 0.51 6.99 -1.13
N VAL A 142 1.67 7.11 -1.78
CA VAL A 142 2.67 8.15 -1.50
C VAL A 142 2.75 9.03 -2.73
N LEU A 143 2.17 10.23 -2.65
CA LEU A 143 1.95 11.08 -3.79
C LEU A 143 2.86 12.31 -3.70
N THR A 144 3.56 12.63 -4.78
CA THR A 144 4.39 13.84 -4.82
C THR A 144 3.62 14.97 -5.48
N ASN A 145 3.57 16.13 -4.81
CA ASN A 145 2.89 17.36 -5.17
C ASN A 145 3.94 18.49 -5.37
N PRO A 146 4.83 18.38 -6.38
CA PRO A 146 5.98 19.26 -6.53
C PRO A 146 5.61 20.73 -6.67
N GLU A 147 4.48 21.01 -7.31
CA GLU A 147 3.91 22.34 -7.58
C GLU A 147 3.13 22.94 -6.39
N ASN A 148 3.09 22.22 -5.26
CA ASN A 148 2.39 22.65 -4.04
C ASN A 148 0.90 22.97 -4.31
N LEU A 149 0.24 22.13 -5.11
CA LEU A 149 -1.16 22.26 -5.48
C LEU A 149 -2.06 22.11 -4.26
N SER A 150 -3.19 22.81 -4.28
CA SER A 150 -4.13 22.86 -3.17
C SER A 150 -4.76 21.50 -2.86
N VAL A 151 -4.76 21.11 -1.59
CA VAL A 151 -5.32 19.83 -1.16
C VAL A 151 -6.84 19.84 -1.32
N THR A 152 -7.52 20.86 -0.83
CA THR A 152 -8.99 20.97 -0.89
C THR A 152 -9.52 21.25 -2.30
N LYS A 153 -8.80 22.02 -3.12
CA LYS A 153 -9.30 22.44 -4.45
C LYS A 153 -8.91 21.51 -5.58
N VAL A 154 -7.79 20.79 -5.47
CA VAL A 154 -7.27 19.93 -6.55
C VAL A 154 -7.34 18.46 -6.17
N TRP A 155 -6.78 18.07 -5.02
CA TRP A 155 -6.66 16.66 -4.64
C TRP A 155 -7.96 16.06 -4.12
N GLU A 156 -8.64 16.74 -3.21
CA GLU A 156 -9.88 16.28 -2.57
C GLU A 156 -10.98 15.92 -3.58
N PRO A 157 -11.29 16.75 -4.61
CA PRO A 157 -12.33 16.42 -5.57
C PRO A 157 -12.01 15.16 -6.37
N ILE A 158 -10.73 14.89 -6.64
CA ILE A 158 -10.29 13.68 -7.36
C ILE A 158 -10.49 12.45 -6.46
N PHE A 159 -10.09 12.50 -5.19
CA PHE A 159 -10.31 11.40 -4.25
C PHE A 159 -11.80 11.09 -4.04
N ASN A 160 -12.64 12.13 -3.94
CA ASN A 160 -14.09 11.98 -3.83
C ASN A 160 -14.69 11.36 -5.10
N LYS A 161 -14.33 11.88 -6.29
CA LYS A 161 -14.85 11.40 -7.58
C LYS A 161 -14.44 9.95 -7.89
N THR A 162 -13.29 9.50 -7.38
CA THR A 162 -12.81 8.12 -7.55
C THR A 162 -13.34 7.16 -6.51
N GLY A 163 -13.95 7.65 -5.42
CA GLY A 163 -14.40 6.83 -4.28
C GLY A 163 -13.25 6.33 -3.40
N ILE A 164 -12.03 6.86 -3.57
CA ILE A 164 -10.89 6.55 -2.71
C ILE A 164 -11.10 7.18 -1.32
N ALA A 165 -11.68 8.38 -1.26
CA ALA A 165 -11.98 9.07 0.00
C ALA A 165 -12.81 8.21 0.97
N ASP A 166 -13.76 7.43 0.44
CA ASP A 166 -14.62 6.55 1.25
C ASP A 166 -13.84 5.46 1.99
N MET A 167 -12.72 5.01 1.40
CA MET A 167 -11.83 3.99 1.96
C MET A 167 -10.61 4.57 2.68
N ALA A 168 -10.41 5.88 2.62
CA ALA A 168 -9.24 6.54 3.16
C ALA A 168 -9.27 6.54 4.70
N TYR A 169 -8.16 6.14 5.31
CA TYR A 169 -7.98 6.15 6.75
C TYR A 169 -7.89 7.59 7.26
N VAL A 170 -8.76 7.94 8.21
CA VAL A 170 -8.74 9.21 8.92
C VAL A 170 -8.13 8.94 10.30
N PRO A 171 -6.92 9.44 10.59
CA PRO A 171 -6.31 9.28 11.90
C PRO A 171 -7.13 9.94 13.02
N PRO A 172 -7.11 9.38 14.24
CA PRO A 172 -7.74 10.01 15.40
C PRO A 172 -7.02 11.28 15.88
N GLN A 173 -5.81 11.53 15.38
CA GLN A 173 -5.01 12.72 15.68
C GLN A 173 -4.20 13.16 14.44
N PRO A 174 -3.88 14.46 14.29
CA PRO A 174 -3.28 14.97 13.06
C PRO A 174 -1.92 14.39 12.71
N ILE A 175 -1.15 13.89 13.68
CA ILE A 175 0.18 13.30 13.51
C ILE A 175 0.21 11.95 14.23
N MET A 176 0.45 10.88 13.48
CA MET A 176 0.53 9.51 14.00
C MET A 176 1.98 9.07 14.09
N ALA A 177 2.47 8.78 15.29
CA ALA A 177 3.73 8.08 15.45
C ALA A 177 3.59 6.63 14.96
N ARG A 178 4.73 5.99 14.68
CA ARG A 178 4.83 4.62 14.16
C ARG A 178 4.00 3.62 14.95
N ASP A 179 3.99 3.73 16.27
CA ASP A 179 3.28 2.78 17.14
C ASP A 179 1.80 3.17 17.41
N ASP A 180 1.34 4.32 16.91
CA ASP A 180 -0.05 4.80 17.08
C ASP A 180 -1.03 4.14 16.10
N TRP A 181 -0.52 3.59 14.99
CA TRP A 181 -1.35 3.04 13.92
C TRP A 181 -2.15 1.81 14.38
N PRO A 182 -3.39 1.63 13.88
CA PRO A 182 -4.20 0.45 14.15
C PRO A 182 -3.59 -0.79 13.47
N THR A 183 -4.14 -1.95 13.81
CA THR A 183 -3.84 -3.20 13.11
C THR A 183 -4.43 -3.23 11.71
N LEU A 184 -3.85 -4.04 10.81
CA LEU A 184 -4.41 -4.22 9.46
C LEU A 184 -5.81 -4.83 9.51
N GLY A 185 -6.07 -5.72 10.49
CA GLY A 185 -7.39 -6.28 10.73
C GLY A 185 -8.44 -5.20 11.01
N GLU A 186 -8.16 -4.27 11.92
CA GLU A 186 -9.05 -3.15 12.25
C GLU A 186 -9.29 -2.21 11.04
N MET A 187 -8.26 -1.95 10.24
CA MET A 187 -8.39 -1.15 9.02
C MET A 187 -9.29 -1.82 7.98
N ILE A 188 -9.18 -3.14 7.83
CA ILE A 188 -10.03 -3.92 6.92
C ILE A 188 -11.46 -4.00 7.44
N GLU A 189 -11.67 -4.29 8.73
CA GLU A 189 -12.99 -4.40 9.35
C GLU A 189 -13.78 -3.08 9.26
N SER A 190 -13.09 -1.94 9.39
CA SER A 190 -13.70 -0.61 9.22
C SER A 190 -13.79 -0.13 7.76
N ASN A 191 -13.25 -0.90 6.81
CA ASN A 191 -13.06 -0.51 5.40
C ASN A 191 -12.27 0.82 5.23
N LYS A 192 -11.50 1.23 6.23
CA LYS A 192 -10.60 2.40 6.21
C LYS A 192 -9.17 1.96 5.93
N ARG A 193 -8.98 1.45 4.72
CA ARG A 193 -7.83 0.64 4.29
C ARG A 193 -6.99 1.26 3.18
N VAL A 194 -7.17 2.54 2.91
CA VAL A 194 -6.26 3.34 2.07
C VAL A 194 -5.57 4.40 2.92
N VAL A 195 -4.24 4.40 2.97
CA VAL A 195 -3.46 5.45 3.63
C VAL A 195 -2.88 6.37 2.56
N ILE A 196 -3.06 7.68 2.70
CA ILE A 196 -2.67 8.65 1.66
C ILE A 196 -1.68 9.63 2.26
N PHE A 197 -0.44 9.60 1.78
CA PHE A 197 0.58 10.60 2.07
C PHE A 197 0.77 11.54 0.89
N LEU A 198 0.97 12.81 1.19
CA LEU A 198 1.33 13.85 0.22
C LEU A 198 2.61 14.55 0.70
N ASP A 199 3.59 14.70 -0.18
CA ASP A 199 4.92 15.23 0.17
C ASP A 199 4.91 16.73 0.53
N LYS A 200 3.96 17.50 -0.03
CA LYS A 200 3.79 18.94 0.15
C LYS A 200 2.32 19.34 0.23
N ALA A 201 2.07 20.46 0.91
CA ALA A 201 0.77 21.09 1.14
C ALA A 201 -0.15 20.38 2.17
N ALA A 202 0.02 19.10 2.45
CA ALA A 202 -0.81 18.39 3.44
C ALA A 202 -0.55 18.81 4.91
N ASP A 203 0.56 19.50 5.19
CA ASP A 203 0.88 20.09 6.49
C ASP A 203 0.28 21.49 6.68
N ASN A 204 -0.40 22.04 5.66
CA ASN A 204 -0.98 23.37 5.71
C ASN A 204 -2.24 23.41 6.60
N PRO A 205 -2.27 24.21 7.69
CA PRO A 205 -3.41 24.23 8.61
C PRO A 205 -4.72 24.78 8.01
N VAL A 206 -4.66 25.53 6.90
CA VAL A 206 -5.84 26.16 6.27
C VAL A 206 -6.28 25.50 4.96
N ASP A 207 -5.46 24.61 4.39
CA ASP A 207 -5.77 23.85 3.17
C ASP A 207 -5.44 22.38 3.38
N ARG A 208 -6.32 21.70 4.13
CA ARG A 208 -6.12 20.30 4.53
C ARG A 208 -7.40 19.49 4.41
N VAL A 209 -7.20 18.18 4.27
CA VAL A 209 -8.25 17.16 4.29
C VAL A 209 -7.78 16.08 5.25
N GLU A 210 -8.66 15.63 6.16
CA GLU A 210 -8.26 14.82 7.33
C GLU A 210 -7.59 13.48 6.99
N TYR A 211 -7.89 12.92 5.81
CA TYR A 211 -7.30 11.66 5.34
C TYR A 211 -6.08 11.84 4.41
N VAL A 212 -5.69 13.09 4.09
CA VAL A 212 -4.49 13.37 3.29
C VAL A 212 -3.37 13.79 4.23
N LEU A 213 -2.42 12.89 4.45
CA LEU A 213 -1.46 12.98 5.53
C LEU A 213 -0.15 13.66 5.08
N PRO A 214 0.46 14.52 5.91
CA PRO A 214 1.75 15.13 5.61
C PRO A 214 2.86 14.09 5.69
N GLN A 215 3.40 13.69 4.52
CA GLN A 215 4.43 12.65 4.42
C GLN A 215 5.57 12.91 5.41
N PHE A 216 6.31 14.01 5.25
CA PHE A 216 7.57 14.20 5.95
C PHE A 216 7.43 14.43 7.46
N GLN A 217 6.22 14.70 7.96
CA GLN A 217 5.96 14.78 9.41
C GLN A 217 5.73 13.40 10.04
N MET A 218 5.27 12.41 9.25
CA MET A 218 4.95 11.05 9.71
C MET A 218 5.83 9.94 9.13
N MET A 219 6.55 10.22 8.05
CA MET A 219 7.36 9.27 7.27
C MET A 219 8.58 9.98 6.72
N TRP A 220 9.77 9.51 7.07
CA TRP A 220 10.99 9.94 6.40
C TRP A 220 11.35 9.00 5.25
N GLU A 221 12.14 9.51 4.31
CA GLU A 221 12.83 8.71 3.32
C GLU A 221 14.34 8.93 3.36
N ASP A 222 15.08 7.91 2.95
CA ASP A 222 16.53 7.97 2.84
C ASP A 222 16.97 8.67 1.54
N VAL A 223 18.20 8.45 1.09
CA VAL A 223 18.82 9.19 -0.03
C VAL A 223 17.96 9.10 -1.30
N PHE A 224 17.46 10.26 -1.74
CA PHE A 224 16.71 10.40 -2.98
C PHE A 224 17.61 10.22 -4.21
N ASP A 225 17.09 9.63 -5.29
CA ASP A 225 17.81 9.30 -6.53
C ASP A 225 19.16 8.56 -6.29
N PRO A 226 19.16 7.40 -5.59
CA PRO A 226 20.39 6.72 -5.20
C PRO A 226 21.16 6.21 -6.42
N GLN A 227 22.48 6.43 -6.44
CA GLN A 227 23.40 5.95 -7.47
C GLN A 227 24.42 4.93 -6.93
N ASP A 228 24.53 4.80 -5.60
CA ASP A 228 25.39 3.82 -4.95
C ASP A 228 24.61 2.52 -4.72
N ALA A 229 25.04 1.45 -5.39
CA ALA A 229 24.43 0.13 -5.30
C ALA A 229 24.54 -0.51 -3.90
N HIS A 230 25.33 0.06 -2.98
CA HIS A 230 25.37 -0.38 -1.58
C HIS A 230 24.25 0.24 -0.72
N PHE A 231 23.53 1.24 -1.25
CA PHE A 231 22.48 1.96 -0.53
C PHE A 231 22.88 2.36 0.89
N PRO A 232 23.86 3.26 1.06
CA PRO A 232 24.25 3.75 2.37
C PRO A 232 23.09 4.55 2.98
N CYS A 233 22.46 3.99 4.01
CA CYS A 233 21.29 4.63 4.60
C CYS A 233 21.66 5.89 5.39
N LYS A 234 20.91 6.96 5.13
CA LYS A 234 20.93 8.24 5.84
C LYS A 234 19.50 8.78 5.88
N VAL A 235 19.01 9.17 7.06
CA VAL A 235 17.77 9.95 7.16
C VAL A 235 17.96 11.26 6.41
N ASP A 236 17.12 11.52 5.41
CA ASP A 236 17.21 12.73 4.60
C ASP A 236 15.93 13.56 4.68
N ARG A 237 14.92 13.26 3.87
CA ARG A 237 13.70 14.08 3.82
C ARG A 237 12.78 13.72 4.98
N THR A 238 12.78 14.59 5.98
CA THR A 238 11.98 14.51 7.20
C THR A 238 11.66 15.90 7.71
N SER A 239 10.59 16.06 8.48
CA SER A 239 10.23 17.28 9.18
C SER A 239 9.62 16.99 10.55
N ALA A 240 9.73 17.97 11.44
CA ALA A 240 9.07 17.97 12.75
C ALA A 240 7.55 17.76 12.59
N PRO A 241 6.84 17.18 13.58
CA PRO A 241 7.24 17.12 14.99
C PRO A 241 7.86 15.80 15.44
N LEU A 242 7.73 14.72 14.66
CA LEU A 242 8.24 13.41 15.06
C LEU A 242 9.74 13.30 14.79
N ALA A 243 10.46 12.67 15.71
CA ALA A 243 11.84 12.24 15.43
C ALA A 243 11.85 11.04 14.47
N PRO A 244 12.95 10.78 13.73
CA PRO A 244 13.00 9.71 12.73
C PRO A 244 12.64 8.31 13.25
N ASN A 245 12.96 7.98 14.51
CA ASN A 245 12.60 6.72 15.15
C ASN A 245 11.10 6.59 15.47
N GLN A 246 10.40 7.71 15.57
CA GLN A 246 8.96 7.77 15.81
C GLN A 246 8.15 7.82 14.52
N GLN A 247 8.79 8.09 13.39
CA GLN A 247 8.16 8.12 12.07
C GLN A 247 8.10 6.72 11.46
N LEU A 248 7.21 6.55 10.47
CA LEU A 248 7.36 5.50 9.47
C LEU A 248 8.64 5.76 8.65
N SER A 249 9.13 4.74 7.95
CA SER A 249 10.30 4.89 7.08
C SER A 249 10.09 4.27 5.71
N LEU A 250 10.50 5.01 4.69
CA LEU A 250 10.56 4.58 3.30
C LEU A 250 12.02 4.50 2.88
N ILE A 251 12.45 3.37 2.32
CA ILE A 251 13.76 3.25 1.69
C ILE A 251 13.64 3.33 0.18
N ASN A 252 14.36 4.28 -0.42
CA ASN A 252 14.56 4.46 -1.85
C ASN A 252 15.52 3.37 -2.34
N HIS A 253 14.99 2.18 -2.63
CA HIS A 253 15.76 1.06 -3.16
C HIS A 253 15.61 0.94 -4.69
N ASN A 254 15.67 2.09 -5.36
CA ASN A 254 15.47 2.32 -6.79
C ASN A 254 16.76 2.88 -7.41
N LEU A 255 17.74 2.00 -7.67
CA LEU A 255 19.05 2.39 -8.17
C LEU A 255 18.96 3.15 -9.51
N ASN A 256 19.68 4.26 -9.61
CA ASN A 256 19.76 5.08 -10.80
C ASN A 256 21.12 4.96 -11.49
N ALA A 257 21.10 4.89 -12.82
CA ALA A 257 22.27 4.98 -13.67
C ALA A 257 22.40 6.39 -14.27
N ASN A 258 23.59 7.00 -14.16
CA ASN A 258 23.87 8.28 -14.78
C ASN A 258 24.39 8.08 -16.22
N ILE A 259 23.52 8.27 -17.21
CA ILE A 259 23.85 8.05 -18.63
C ILE A 259 24.58 9.24 -19.27
N PHE A 260 24.69 10.36 -18.57
CA PHE A 260 25.36 11.55 -19.08
C PHE A 260 26.11 12.28 -17.97
N PRO A 261 27.29 11.82 -17.53
CA PRO A 261 27.98 12.31 -16.33
C PRO A 261 28.70 13.66 -16.53
N ILE A 262 28.00 14.65 -17.07
CA ILE A 262 28.45 16.03 -17.18
C ILE A 262 27.48 16.90 -16.34
N GLY A 263 28.03 17.72 -15.45
CA GLY A 263 27.22 18.53 -14.52
C GLY A 263 26.45 17.64 -13.53
N ARG A 264 25.14 17.84 -13.41
CA ARG A 264 24.28 17.03 -12.51
C ARG A 264 23.87 15.68 -13.07
N GLY A 265 24.21 15.36 -14.31
CA GLY A 265 23.85 14.08 -14.89
C GLY A 265 22.47 14.01 -15.54
N ILE A 266 22.22 12.89 -16.21
CA ILE A 266 20.86 12.42 -16.54
C ILE A 266 20.72 11.05 -15.90
N LEU A 267 19.86 10.97 -14.89
CA LEU A 267 19.61 9.75 -14.13
C LEU A 267 18.42 9.00 -14.74
N ILE A 268 18.61 7.71 -15.01
CA ILE A 268 17.53 6.80 -15.41
C ILE A 268 17.49 5.62 -14.45
N PRO A 269 16.34 4.96 -14.26
CA PRO A 269 16.26 3.70 -13.54
C PRO A 269 17.26 2.66 -14.07
N ASP A 270 18.07 2.06 -13.19
CA ASP A 270 19.09 1.07 -13.57
C ASP A 270 18.46 -0.30 -13.81
N ARG A 271 17.84 -0.44 -14.99
CA ARG A 271 17.22 -1.69 -15.38
C ARG A 271 18.20 -2.85 -15.50
N LEU A 272 19.43 -2.61 -15.94
CA LEU A 272 20.39 -3.69 -16.20
C LEU A 272 20.79 -4.38 -14.90
N ASN A 273 20.94 -3.60 -13.82
CA ASN A 273 21.29 -4.14 -12.50
C ASN A 273 20.07 -4.47 -11.63
N SER A 274 18.83 -4.20 -12.07
CA SER A 274 17.63 -4.46 -11.27
C SER A 274 17.47 -5.90 -10.73
N PRO A 275 17.93 -6.99 -11.40
CA PRO A 275 17.93 -8.32 -10.77
C PRO A 275 18.84 -8.43 -9.53
N ARG A 276 19.94 -7.66 -9.49
CA ARG A 276 20.86 -7.60 -8.35
C ARG A 276 20.32 -6.64 -7.28
N THR A 277 19.87 -5.46 -7.70
CA THR A 277 19.24 -4.47 -6.82
C THR A 277 18.05 -5.09 -6.10
N ASN A 278 17.13 -5.72 -6.81
CA ASN A 278 15.92 -6.29 -6.22
C ASN A 278 16.14 -7.71 -5.63
N SER A 279 17.38 -8.10 -5.35
CA SER A 279 17.70 -9.38 -4.71
C SER A 279 17.41 -9.34 -3.20
N ILE A 280 17.20 -10.51 -2.60
CA ILE A 280 17.01 -10.62 -1.14
C ILE A 280 18.19 -9.98 -0.39
N SER A 281 19.43 -10.29 -0.79
CA SER A 281 20.63 -9.77 -0.13
C SER A 281 20.73 -8.24 -0.17
N SER A 282 20.39 -7.64 -1.31
CA SER A 282 20.48 -6.18 -1.49
C SER A 282 19.43 -5.45 -0.66
N ILE A 283 18.17 -5.91 -0.70
CA ILE A 283 17.06 -5.32 0.06
C ILE A 283 17.29 -5.47 1.57
N LEU A 284 17.71 -6.65 2.03
CA LEU A 284 18.03 -6.85 3.45
C LEU A 284 19.21 -5.98 3.89
N SER A 285 20.28 -5.91 3.09
CA SER A 285 21.43 -5.05 3.41
C SER A 285 21.04 -3.58 3.53
N HIS A 286 20.21 -3.06 2.61
CA HIS A 286 19.73 -1.68 2.71
C HIS A 286 18.87 -1.48 3.97
N SER A 287 17.96 -2.41 4.25
CA SER A 287 17.13 -2.38 5.45
C SER A 287 17.98 -2.38 6.74
N ASP A 288 19.02 -3.21 6.79
CA ASP A 288 19.95 -3.31 7.91
C ASP A 288 20.76 -2.01 8.10
N HIS A 289 21.18 -1.33 7.02
CA HIS A 289 21.84 -0.03 7.10
C HIS A 289 20.95 1.04 7.78
N CYS A 290 19.63 0.93 7.62
CA CYS A 290 18.65 1.86 8.18
C CYS A 290 18.17 1.50 9.58
N SER A 291 18.33 0.25 10.03
CA SER A 291 17.82 -0.28 11.31
C SER A 291 18.10 0.62 12.52
N ARG A 292 19.32 1.17 12.61
CA ARG A 292 19.76 2.11 13.67
C ARG A 292 18.91 3.38 13.79
N TYR A 293 18.18 3.78 12.75
CA TYR A 293 17.34 4.97 12.75
C TYR A 293 15.89 4.69 13.17
N VAL A 294 15.53 3.41 13.28
CA VAL A 294 14.17 2.94 13.59
C VAL A 294 14.15 1.93 14.73
N GLU A 295 15.09 2.06 15.67
CA GLU A 295 15.18 1.21 16.88
C GLU A 295 15.24 -0.29 16.55
N ASP A 296 16.12 -0.65 15.61
CA ASP A 296 16.33 -2.02 15.14
C ASP A 296 15.08 -2.69 14.53
N LYS A 297 14.06 -1.90 14.18
CA LYS A 297 12.94 -2.32 13.34
C LYS A 297 13.34 -2.30 11.86
N TYR A 298 12.50 -2.87 11.01
CA TYR A 298 12.65 -2.81 9.55
C TYR A 298 11.87 -1.63 8.94
N PRO A 299 12.24 -1.16 7.73
CA PRO A 299 11.52 -0.08 7.08
C PRO A 299 10.06 -0.44 6.81
N ASN A 300 9.17 0.56 6.82
CA ASN A 300 7.77 0.34 6.47
C ASN A 300 7.59 0.14 4.97
N PHE A 301 8.40 0.79 4.13
CA PHE A 301 8.28 0.71 2.68
C PHE A 301 9.61 0.44 2.02
N VAL A 302 9.67 -0.59 1.19
CA VAL A 302 10.79 -0.86 0.29
C VAL A 302 10.38 -0.41 -1.11
N LEU A 303 10.85 0.76 -1.55
CA LEU A 303 10.43 1.38 -2.81
C LEU A 303 11.34 0.92 -3.96
N LEU A 304 10.79 0.25 -4.97
CA LEU A 304 11.56 -0.35 -6.07
C LEU A 304 11.15 0.15 -7.45
N ASP A 305 12.14 0.21 -8.34
CA ASP A 305 11.93 0.09 -9.78
C ASP A 305 11.85 -1.40 -10.17
N TYR A 306 11.07 -1.69 -11.21
CA TYR A 306 10.95 -3.01 -11.83
C TYR A 306 10.53 -4.09 -10.82
N VAL A 307 9.41 -3.88 -10.13
CA VAL A 307 8.92 -4.77 -9.05
C VAL A 307 8.70 -6.22 -9.50
N ASN A 308 8.58 -6.48 -10.80
CA ASN A 308 8.48 -7.82 -11.40
C ASN A 308 9.82 -8.54 -11.55
N VAL A 309 10.94 -7.91 -11.18
CA VAL A 309 12.30 -8.42 -11.36
C VAL A 309 12.95 -8.63 -10.00
N GLY A 310 13.70 -9.72 -9.86
CA GLY A 310 14.39 -10.09 -8.63
C GLY A 310 13.51 -10.91 -7.69
N GLN A 311 13.69 -10.70 -6.39
CA GLN A 311 13.11 -11.50 -5.31
C GLN A 311 12.51 -10.62 -4.22
N ALA A 312 11.96 -9.47 -4.62
CA ALA A 312 11.50 -8.42 -3.72
C ALA A 312 10.41 -8.88 -2.75
N VAL A 313 9.46 -9.70 -3.23
CA VAL A 313 8.39 -10.26 -2.40
C VAL A 313 8.97 -11.15 -1.30
N ASP A 314 9.90 -12.05 -1.65
CA ASP A 314 10.56 -12.91 -0.67
C ASP A 314 11.37 -12.09 0.34
N ALA A 315 12.05 -11.02 -0.10
CA ALA A 315 12.78 -10.12 0.78
C ALA A 315 11.86 -9.43 1.79
N VAL A 316 10.74 -8.87 1.33
CA VAL A 316 9.73 -8.23 2.19
C VAL A 316 9.06 -9.23 3.13
N ASN A 317 8.87 -10.49 2.70
CA ASN A 317 8.37 -11.55 3.57
C ASN A 317 9.35 -11.86 4.71
N ARG A 318 10.67 -11.89 4.44
CA ARG A 318 11.70 -12.04 5.48
C ARG A 318 11.71 -10.87 6.46
N LEU A 319 11.60 -9.64 5.96
CA LEU A 319 11.51 -8.43 6.79
C LEU A 319 10.28 -8.44 7.71
N ASN A 320 9.18 -9.06 7.27
CA ASN A 320 8.00 -9.29 8.10
C ASN A 320 8.09 -10.53 9.01
N GLY A 321 9.19 -11.29 8.95
CA GLY A 321 9.40 -12.48 9.78
C GLY A 321 8.56 -13.69 9.38
N PHE A 322 8.09 -13.77 8.14
CA PHE A 322 7.38 -14.95 7.66
C PHE A 322 8.36 -16.10 7.44
N ALA A 323 7.95 -17.32 7.80
CA ALA A 323 8.68 -18.52 7.40
C ALA A 323 8.54 -18.70 5.88
N ILE A 324 9.67 -18.85 5.19
CA ILE A 324 9.75 -19.11 3.75
C ILE A 324 10.19 -20.54 3.53
#